data_AF-A0A450Y0D4-F1
#
_entry.id   AF-A0A450Y0D4-F1
#
_cell.length_a   1.000
_cell.length_b   1.000
_cell.length_c   1.000
_cell.angle_alpha   90.00
_cell.angle_beta   90.00
_cell.angle_gamma   90.00
#
_symmetry.space_group_name_H-M   'P 1'
#
loop_
_entity.id
_entity.type
_entity.pdbx_description
1 polymer ?
#
loop_
_entity_poly.entity_id
_entity_poly.type
_entity_poly.pdbx_seq_one_letter_code
_entity_poly.pdbx_strand_id
1 'polypeptide(L)'
;MTEIGWTDYLRYRAKLRKFDMTAIEDIVGYGNERYFDTSTNRWVVVGKHASTLVMIPYDTTEDGGITPVTIHAQGNRMKLFFP
;
A
#
# COMPACT_ATOMS: atom_id res chain seq x y z
N MET A 1 -6.69 -13.46 -11.09
CA MET A 1 -5.63 -13.30 -10.07
C MET A 1 -4.75 -12.16 -10.54
N THR A 2 -4.70 -11.06 -9.81
CA THR A 2 -3.92 -9.89 -10.20
C THR A 2 -2.45 -10.13 -9.87
N GLU A 3 -1.56 -9.93 -10.84
CA GLU A 3 -0.12 -10.04 -10.60
C GLU A 3 0.36 -8.88 -9.72
N ILE A 4 1.15 -9.19 -8.69
CA ILE A 4 1.72 -8.18 -7.79
C ILE A 4 3.24 -8.11 -7.97
N GLY A 5 3.69 -6.99 -8.54
CA GLY A 5 5.10 -6.66 -8.73
C GLY A 5 5.74 -6.12 -7.46
N TRP A 6 6.35 -6.99 -6.66
CA TRP A 6 7.01 -6.60 -5.42
C TRP A 6 8.36 -5.92 -5.65
N THR A 7 8.48 -4.65 -5.24
CA THR A 7 9.74 -3.91 -5.30
C THR A 7 10.65 -4.18 -4.10
N ASP A 8 11.96 -4.10 -4.30
CA ASP A 8 12.93 -4.26 -3.21
C ASP A 8 12.80 -3.16 -2.16
N TYR A 9 12.41 -1.95 -2.58
CA TYR A 9 12.15 -0.86 -1.66
C TYR A 9 10.96 -1.16 -0.74
N LEU A 10 9.84 -1.68 -1.27
CA LEU A 10 8.71 -2.09 -0.44
C LEU A 10 9.10 -3.23 0.51
N ARG A 11 9.79 -4.28 0.01
CA ARG A 11 10.27 -5.40 0.86
C ARG A 11 11.15 -4.90 2.00
N TYR A 12 12.07 -3.98 1.70
CA TYR A 12 12.90 -3.34 2.69
C TYR A 12 12.08 -2.59 3.75
N ARG A 13 11.09 -1.78 3.32
CA ARG A 13 10.20 -1.02 4.23
C ARG A 13 9.32 -1.92 5.08
N ALA A 14 8.79 -3.00 4.51
CA ALA A 14 8.02 -4.02 5.21
C ALA A 14 8.85 -4.66 6.32
N LYS A 15 10.08 -5.10 6.00
CA LYS A 15 11.01 -5.65 6.98
C LYS A 15 11.37 -4.66 8.09
N LEU A 16 11.70 -3.42 7.73
CA LEU A 16 12.09 -2.37 8.69
C LEU A 16 10.98 -2.05 9.69
N ARG A 17 9.72 -2.10 9.25
CA ARG A 17 8.53 -1.79 10.06
C ARG A 17 7.83 -3.04 10.61
N LYS A 18 8.37 -4.23 10.33
CA LYS A 18 7.82 -5.53 10.73
C LYS A 18 6.39 -5.75 10.23
N PHE A 19 6.10 -5.28 9.02
CA PHE A 19 4.88 -5.66 8.32
C PHE A 19 5.03 -7.05 7.73
N ASP A 20 3.97 -7.84 7.86
CA ASP A 20 3.85 -9.15 7.26
C ASP A 20 3.54 -9.02 5.77
N MET A 21 4.30 -9.72 4.92
CA MET A 21 4.14 -9.62 3.46
C MET A 21 2.83 -10.22 2.97
N THR A 22 2.31 -11.25 3.63
CA THR A 22 1.01 -11.86 3.29
C THR A 22 -0.12 -10.89 3.62
N ALA A 23 -0.06 -10.21 4.75
CA ALA A 23 -1.02 -9.16 5.06
C ALA A 23 -0.96 -7.98 4.07
N ILE A 24 0.24 -7.59 3.60
CA ILE A 24 0.38 -6.58 2.54
C ILE A 24 -0.26 -7.08 1.24
N GLU A 25 -0.01 -8.33 0.86
CA GLU A 25 -0.60 -8.97 -0.32
C GLU A 25 -2.12 -8.95 -0.26
N ASP A 26 -2.71 -9.32 0.87
CA ASP A 26 -4.16 -9.33 1.05
C ASP A 26 -4.76 -7.92 0.91
N ILE A 27 -4.11 -6.92 1.49
CA ILE A 27 -4.57 -5.52 1.39
C ILE A 27 -4.47 -5.04 -0.06
N VAL A 28 -3.37 -5.32 -0.76
CA VAL A 28 -3.17 -4.88 -2.15
C VAL A 28 -4.10 -5.60 -3.12
N GLY A 29 -4.27 -6.91 -2.95
CA GLY A 29 -5.09 -7.75 -3.82
C GLY A 29 -6.59 -7.55 -3.59
N TYR A 30 -7.01 -7.45 -2.33
CA TYR A 30 -8.42 -7.57 -1.95
C TYR A 30 -8.95 -6.39 -1.12
N GLY A 31 -8.12 -5.39 -0.81
CA GLY A 31 -8.55 -4.18 -0.12
C GLY A 31 -9.62 -3.43 -0.91
N ASN A 32 -10.75 -3.14 -0.25
CA ASN A 32 -11.90 -2.46 -0.85
C ASN A 32 -11.78 -0.94 -0.78
N GLU A 33 -11.04 -0.40 0.18
CA GLU A 33 -10.85 1.04 0.31
C GLU A 33 -9.67 1.48 -0.54
N ARG A 34 -9.98 2.05 -1.70
CA ARG A 34 -8.98 2.56 -2.65
C ARG A 34 -9.34 3.98 -3.05
N TYR A 35 -8.33 4.84 -3.15
CA TYR A 35 -8.49 6.19 -3.67
C TYR A 35 -7.37 6.53 -4.64
N PHE A 36 -7.64 7.47 -5.53
CA PHE A 36 -6.64 8.00 -6.44
C PHE A 36 -6.08 9.30 -5.87
N ASP A 37 -4.79 9.31 -5.53
CA ASP A 37 -4.07 10.51 -5.11
C ASP A 37 -3.63 11.30 -6.35
N THR A 38 -4.30 12.43 -6.58
CA THR A 38 -4.02 13.33 -7.70
C THR A 38 -2.70 14.08 -7.57
N SER A 39 -2.15 14.20 -6.36
CA SER A 39 -0.88 14.92 -6.12
C SER A 39 0.32 14.07 -6.54
N THR A 40 0.24 12.77 -6.29
CA THR A 40 1.29 11.81 -6.69
C THR A 40 0.95 11.04 -7.96
N ASN A 41 -0.27 11.21 -8.50
CA ASN A 41 -0.82 10.49 -9.64
C ASN A 41 -0.75 8.96 -9.45
N ARG A 42 -1.16 8.49 -8.27
CA ARG A 42 -1.10 7.07 -7.89
C ARG A 42 -2.38 6.59 -7.24
N TRP A 43 -2.68 5.31 -7.39
CA TRP A 43 -3.68 4.67 -6.55
C TRP A 43 -3.10 4.40 -5.17
N VAL A 44 -3.96 4.46 -4.17
CA VAL A 44 -3.63 4.10 -2.79
C VAL A 44 -4.70 3.17 -2.28
N VAL A 45 -4.28 2.01 -1.77
CA VAL A 45 -5.17 1.11 -1.02
C VAL A 45 -4.95 1.31 0.47
N VAL A 46 -6.05 1.31 1.20
CA VAL A 46 -6.07 1.39 2.66
C VAL A 46 -6.49 0.03 3.22
N GLY A 47 -5.77 -0.43 4.23
CA GLY A 47 -6.08 -1.68 4.90
C GLY A 47 -5.69 -1.64 6.37
N LYS A 48 -6.03 -2.70 7.09
CA LYS A 48 -5.60 -2.88 8.48
C LYS A 48 -4.56 -3.98 8.54
N HIS A 49 -3.42 -3.67 9.14
CA HIS A 49 -2.42 -4.65 9.53
C HIS A 49 -2.41 -4.74 11.06
N ALA A 50 -2.86 -5.88 11.59
CA ALA A 50 -3.16 -6.05 13.02
C ALA A 50 -4.11 -4.94 13.52
N SER A 51 -3.62 -4.04 14.37
CA SER A 51 -4.39 -2.90 14.93
C SER A 51 -4.06 -1.55 14.29
N THR A 52 -3.24 -1.53 13.23
CA THR A 52 -2.75 -0.29 12.61
C THR A 52 -3.34 -0.14 11.21
N LEU A 53 -3.87 1.05 10.92
CA LEU A 53 -4.28 1.40 9.57
C LEU A 53 -3.03 1.64 8.72
N VAL A 54 -2.97 1.02 7.54
CA VAL A 54 -1.87 1.16 6.60
C VAL A 54 -2.36 1.67 5.27
N MET A 55 -1.54 2.49 4.64
CA MET A 55 -1.73 3.02 3.30
C MET A 55 -0.61 2.52 2.40
N ILE A 56 -0.98 1.96 1.26
CA ILE A 56 -0.06 1.37 0.30
C ILE A 56 -0.32 2.02 -1.05
N PRO A 57 0.46 3.05 -1.45
CA PRO A 57 0.43 3.55 -2.80
C PRO A 57 0.94 2.48 -3.78
N TYR A 58 0.31 2.39 -4.93
CA TYR A 58 0.66 1.45 -5.99
C TYR A 58 0.47 2.05 -7.38
N ASP A 59 1.30 1.59 -8.31
CA ASP A 59 1.16 1.84 -9.73
C ASP A 59 0.43 0.65 -10.38
N THR A 60 -0.31 0.90 -11.47
CA THR A 60 -0.95 -0.15 -12.27
C THR A 60 -0.22 -0.34 -13.59
N THR A 61 -0.01 -1.58 -14.02
CA THR A 61 0.51 -1.88 -15.35
C THR A 61 -0.63 -1.90 -16.39
N GLU A 62 -0.29 -1.85 -17.67
CA GLU A 62 -1.28 -1.92 -18.76
C GLU A 62 -2.09 -3.22 -18.73
N ASP A 63 -1.49 -4.33 -18.30
CA ASP A 63 -2.13 -5.64 -18.15
C ASP A 63 -2.97 -5.78 -16.86
N GLY A 64 -3.13 -4.69 -16.10
CA GLY A 64 -3.89 -4.68 -14.84
C GLY A 64 -3.13 -5.24 -13.64
N GLY A 65 -1.81 -5.42 -13.75
CA GLY A 65 -0.93 -5.77 -12.65
C GLY A 65 -0.77 -4.60 -11.66
N ILE A 66 -0.43 -4.92 -10.41
CA ILE A 66 -0.27 -3.93 -9.33
C ILE A 66 1.18 -3.94 -8.86
N THR A 67 1.81 -2.77 -8.79
CA THR A 67 3.16 -2.61 -8.24
C THR A 67 3.11 -1.71 -7.00
N PRO A 68 3.13 -2.29 -5.79
CA PRO A 68 3.18 -1.51 -4.56
C PRO A 68 4.49 -0.74 -4.45
N VAL A 69 4.39 0.56 -4.22
CA VAL A 69 5.53 1.47 -4.17
C VAL A 69 6.13 1.50 -2.76
N THR A 70 5.30 1.70 -1.73
CA THR A 70 5.74 1.73 -0.33
C THR A 70 4.57 1.42 0.62
N ILE A 71 4.84 1.34 1.92
CA ILE A 71 3.83 1.13 2.95
C ILE A 71 4.02 2.13 4.09
N HIS A 72 2.94 2.79 4.47
CA HIS A 72 2.88 3.73 5.57
C HIS A 72 1.89 3.24 6.63
N ALA A 73 2.31 3.18 7.89
CA ALA A 73 1.39 3.05 9.02
C ALA A 73 0.89 4.43 9.44
N GLN A 74 -0.43 4.58 9.55
CA GLN A 74 -1.02 5.69 10.25
C GLN A 74 -1.05 5.35 11.74
N GLY A 75 0.02 5.75 12.45
CA GLY A 75 -0.04 5.84 13.91
C GLY A 75 -1.02 6.93 14.33
N ASN A 76 -1.56 6.86 15.56
CA ASN A 76 -2.56 7.78 16.11
C ASN A 76 -2.10 9.27 16.23
N ARG A 77 -0.98 9.64 15.63
CA ARG A 77 -0.44 11.00 15.52
C ARG A 77 0.32 11.17 14.19
N MET A 78 -0.40 11.34 13.09
CA MET A 78 0.13 12.11 11.97
C MET A 78 -1.05 12.68 11.18
N LYS A 79 -1.06 14.02 11.03
CA LYS A 79 -2.04 14.77 10.24
C LYS A 79 -2.01 14.31 8.79
N LEU A 80 -3.20 14.08 8.26
CA LEU A 80 -3.47 13.97 6.84
C LEU A 80 -2.87 15.20 6.15
N PHE A 81 -1.84 14.99 5.33
CA PHE A 81 -1.52 15.93 4.26
C PHE A 81 -2.23 15.40 3.02
N PHE A 82 -3.53 15.71 2.93
CA PHE A 82 -4.19 15.82 1.64
C PHE A 82 -4.19 17.32 1.32
N PRO A 83 -3.54 17.77 0.23
CA PRO A 83 -3.75 19.12 -0.27
C PRO A 83 -5.18 19.32 -0.77
#